data_AF-A0A7S8F8T8-F1
#
_entry.id   AF-A0A7S8F8T8-F1
#
_cell.length_a   1.000
_cell.length_b   1.000
_cell.length_c   1.000
_cell.angle_alpha   90.00
_cell.angle_beta   90.00
_cell.angle_gamma   90.00
#
_symmetry.space_group_name_H-M   'P 1'
#
loop_
_entity.id
_entity.type
_entity.pdbx_description
1 polymer ?
#
loop_
_entity_poly.entity_id
_entity_poly.type
_entity_poly.pdbx_seq_one_letter_code
_entity_poly.pdbx_strand_id
1 'polypeptide(L)'
;YKLAAKAISRLQSLPSGNIPLLCDVLVREVSELTGYDRVMAYMFHEDEHGEVIAECRRSDLESYLGLHYPATDIPQASRFLFMKNKVRMICDCTAPPVNVIQDKRLAEPLILSGSTLRAPHGCHAQYMANMGSIASLVMSVTINEDEEETGSDRQQHEVRKLWGLVVCHHTSPRFVPFPLRYACEFLLQVFSIQINKEVELEAQAKEKHILRTQTLLCDMLLRDAPIGIFTQSPNVTDLVKCHGAALCYKNQFWLLGTTPSESQIKDIVAWLSEYHDGSTGLSTDSLAEAGYPGASALGDAVCGMAAIKITSKDYMFWFR
;
A
#
# COMPACT_ATOMS: atom_id res chain seq x y z
N TYR A 1 26.83 14.89 1.14
CA TYR A 1 26.86 14.88 -0.33
C TYR A 1 27.87 13.88 -0.89
N LYS A 2 29.20 14.10 -0.79
CA LYS A 2 30.22 13.19 -1.38
C LYS A 2 30.06 11.71 -0.99
N LEU A 3 29.71 11.44 0.28
CA LEU A 3 29.53 10.08 0.79
C LEU A 3 28.40 9.30 0.07
N ALA A 4 27.31 9.96 -0.33
CA ALA A 4 26.16 9.33 -0.98
C ALA A 4 26.11 9.58 -2.50
N ALA A 5 27.07 10.31 -3.08
CA ALA A 5 27.01 10.72 -4.48
C ALA A 5 26.91 9.54 -5.45
N LYS A 6 27.65 8.46 -5.19
CA LYS A 6 27.59 7.22 -5.97
C LYS A 6 26.21 6.55 -5.87
N ALA A 7 25.67 6.44 -4.66
CA ALA A 7 24.34 5.88 -4.41
C ALA A 7 23.23 6.68 -5.11
N ILE A 8 23.31 8.00 -5.04
CA ILE A 8 22.38 8.92 -5.70
C ILE A 8 22.43 8.76 -7.21
N SER A 9 23.63 8.73 -7.79
CA SER A 9 23.78 8.52 -9.23
C SER A 9 23.22 7.18 -9.69
N ARG A 10 23.36 6.12 -8.87
CA ARG A 10 22.77 4.81 -9.15
C ARG A 10 21.24 4.86 -9.12
N LEU A 11 20.64 5.40 -8.07
CA LEU A 11 19.18 5.57 -8.00
C LEU A 11 18.65 6.39 -9.18
N GLN A 12 19.30 7.50 -9.55
CA GLN A 12 18.88 8.35 -10.68
C GLN A 12 19.02 7.70 -12.04
N SER A 13 19.87 6.67 -12.18
CA SER A 13 20.04 5.94 -13.44
C SER A 13 19.03 4.81 -13.64
N LEU A 14 18.19 4.52 -12.65
CA LEU A 14 17.21 3.43 -12.75
C LEU A 14 16.08 3.80 -13.72
N PRO A 15 15.58 2.81 -14.49
CA PRO A 15 14.40 3.01 -15.32
C PRO A 15 13.16 3.25 -14.45
N SER A 16 12.26 4.10 -14.94
CA SER A 16 10.93 4.27 -14.33
C SER A 16 10.05 3.04 -14.55
N GLY A 17 9.00 2.89 -13.74
CA GLY A 17 8.00 1.83 -13.79
C GLY A 17 8.33 0.60 -12.94
N ASN A 18 9.25 0.71 -11.97
CA ASN A 18 9.65 -0.43 -11.14
C ASN A 18 10.03 -0.01 -9.71
N ILE A 19 9.01 0.26 -8.90
CA ILE A 19 9.15 0.56 -7.46
C ILE A 19 9.93 -0.55 -6.72
N PRO A 20 9.69 -1.86 -6.95
CA PRO A 20 10.47 -2.91 -6.29
C PRO A 20 11.98 -2.80 -6.53
N LEU A 21 12.40 -2.61 -7.78
CA LEU A 21 13.81 -2.41 -8.13
C LEU A 21 14.39 -1.17 -7.45
N LEU A 22 13.62 -0.08 -7.41
CA LEU A 22 14.03 1.16 -6.77
C LEU A 22 14.27 0.97 -5.27
N CYS A 23 13.37 0.26 -4.58
CA CYS A 23 13.50 -0.08 -3.16
C CYS A 23 14.67 -1.04 -2.91
N ASP A 24 14.87 -2.05 -3.75
CA ASP A 24 15.99 -3.00 -3.68
C ASP A 24 17.35 -2.32 -3.78
N VAL A 25 17.50 -1.39 -4.71
CA VAL A 25 18.74 -0.62 -4.85
C VAL A 25 18.94 0.28 -3.63
N LEU A 26 17.89 0.94 -3.16
CA LEU A 26 17.97 1.81 -1.98
C LEU A 26 18.50 1.05 -0.75
N VAL A 27 17.90 -0.10 -0.41
CA VAL A 27 18.29 -0.84 0.80
C VAL A 27 19.73 -1.33 0.74
N ARG A 28 20.23 -1.69 -0.45
CA ARG A 28 21.64 -2.07 -0.66
C ARG A 28 22.57 -0.88 -0.48
N GLU A 29 22.27 0.26 -1.08
CA GLU A 29 23.11 1.47 -0.94
C GLU A 29 23.14 1.96 0.51
N VAL A 30 22.00 1.96 1.21
CA VAL A 30 21.95 2.33 2.63
C VAL A 30 22.71 1.31 3.48
N SER A 31 22.63 0.02 3.18
CA SER A 31 23.43 -1.02 3.84
C SER A 31 24.93 -0.77 3.66
N GLU A 32 25.39 -0.54 2.43
CA GLU A 32 26.80 -0.23 2.13
C GLU A 32 27.29 1.03 2.85
N LEU A 33 26.46 2.07 2.93
CA LEU A 33 26.80 3.34 3.58
C LEU A 33 26.87 3.21 5.10
N THR A 34 25.94 2.48 5.70
CA THR A 34 25.71 2.51 7.15
C THR A 34 26.27 1.30 7.87
N GLY A 35 26.46 0.17 7.18
CA GLY A 35 26.94 -1.10 7.72
C GLY A 35 26.04 -1.73 8.78
N TYR A 36 24.73 -1.45 8.74
CA TYR A 36 23.74 -2.16 9.55
C TYR A 36 23.60 -3.62 9.09
N ASP A 37 23.17 -4.51 9.98
CA ASP A 37 23.07 -5.95 9.65
C ASP A 37 21.85 -6.22 8.77
N ARG A 38 20.83 -5.37 8.85
CA ARG A 38 19.60 -5.43 8.08
C ARG A 38 19.16 -4.01 7.75
N VAL A 39 18.74 -3.78 6.51
CA VAL A 39 18.12 -2.55 6.02
C VAL A 39 16.87 -2.94 5.24
N MET A 40 15.76 -2.28 5.54
CA MET A 40 14.44 -2.60 4.99
C MET A 40 13.80 -1.34 4.44
N ALA A 41 13.09 -1.47 3.31
CA ALA A 41 12.08 -0.53 2.89
C ALA A 41 10.74 -1.02 3.44
N TYR A 42 10.16 -0.23 4.35
CA TYR A 42 8.91 -0.51 5.03
C TYR A 42 7.84 0.46 4.50
N MET A 43 6.86 -0.06 3.77
CA MET A 43 5.78 0.75 3.17
C MET A 43 4.56 0.75 4.09
N PHE A 44 3.85 1.87 4.17
CA PHE A 44 2.55 1.93 4.83
C PHE A 44 1.42 1.74 3.81
N HIS A 45 0.46 0.89 4.15
CA HIS A 45 -0.78 0.67 3.40
C HIS A 45 -1.89 1.65 3.84
N GLU A 46 -3.02 1.63 3.14
CA GLU A 46 -4.15 2.55 3.35
C GLU A 46 -4.76 2.47 4.76
N ASP A 47 -4.88 1.26 5.31
CA ASP A 47 -5.32 0.97 6.68
C ASP A 47 -4.20 1.17 7.73
N GLU A 48 -3.12 1.84 7.34
CA GLU A 48 -1.95 2.15 8.14
C GLU A 48 -1.11 0.96 8.61
N HIS A 49 -1.43 -0.30 8.28
CA HIS A 49 -0.49 -1.39 8.51
C HIS A 49 0.74 -1.20 7.61
N GLY A 50 1.83 -1.90 7.87
CA GLY A 50 2.98 -1.80 6.96
C GLY A 50 3.63 -3.11 6.61
N GLU A 51 4.40 -3.06 5.54
CA GLU A 51 4.96 -4.23 4.86
C GLU A 51 6.42 -3.96 4.53
N VAL A 52 7.27 -4.98 4.72
CA VAL A 52 8.65 -4.96 4.23
C VAL A 52 8.68 -5.33 2.76
N ILE A 53 8.77 -4.33 1.88
CA ILE A 53 8.71 -4.51 0.41
C ILE A 53 10.09 -4.70 -0.24
N ALA A 54 11.17 -4.37 0.48
CA ALA A 54 12.54 -4.67 0.05
C ALA A 54 13.46 -4.84 1.28
N GLU A 55 14.48 -5.69 1.14
CA GLU A 55 15.38 -6.02 2.24
C GLU A 55 16.82 -6.28 1.74
N CYS A 56 17.80 -5.71 2.46
CA CYS A 56 19.20 -6.11 2.39
C CYS A 56 19.65 -6.51 3.78
N ARG A 57 20.17 -7.73 3.95
CA ARG A 57 20.55 -8.26 5.26
C ARG A 57 21.79 -9.13 5.20
N ARG A 58 22.41 -9.32 6.36
CA ARG A 58 23.41 -10.37 6.60
C ARG A 58 22.77 -11.74 6.39
N SER A 59 23.53 -12.67 5.81
CA SER A 59 23.02 -13.95 5.29
C SER A 59 22.50 -14.89 6.38
N ASP A 60 23.04 -14.80 7.59
CA ASP A 60 22.71 -15.62 8.77
C ASP A 60 21.41 -15.23 9.47
N LEU A 61 20.85 -14.05 9.18
CA LEU A 61 19.60 -13.61 9.80
C LEU A 61 18.37 -14.28 9.15
N GLU A 62 17.20 -14.21 9.78
CA GLU A 62 15.95 -14.57 9.11
C GLU A 62 15.50 -13.44 8.17
N SER A 63 14.73 -13.73 7.11
CA SER A 63 14.23 -12.68 6.22
C SER A 63 12.93 -12.10 6.74
N TYR A 64 12.77 -10.77 6.66
CA TYR A 64 11.51 -10.11 6.96
C TYR A 64 10.75 -9.65 5.70
N LEU A 65 11.29 -9.91 4.51
CA LEU A 65 10.67 -9.53 3.24
C LEU A 65 9.27 -10.13 3.09
N GLY A 66 8.29 -9.29 2.74
CA GLY A 66 6.89 -9.65 2.59
C GLY A 66 6.11 -9.81 3.90
N LEU A 67 6.73 -9.59 5.06
CA LEU A 67 6.00 -9.61 6.33
C LEU A 67 5.21 -8.32 6.53
N HIS A 68 3.96 -8.48 6.94
CA HIS A 68 3.05 -7.40 7.33
C HIS A 68 3.05 -7.23 8.85
N TYR A 69 3.02 -5.98 9.29
CA TYR A 69 3.01 -5.58 10.69
C TYR A 69 1.81 -4.67 10.95
N PRO A 70 1.13 -4.84 12.10
CA PRO A 70 -0.08 -4.10 12.41
C PRO A 70 0.22 -2.61 12.57
N ALA A 71 -0.77 -1.76 12.28
CA ALA A 71 -0.63 -0.30 12.38
C ALA A 71 -0.16 0.16 13.78
N THR A 72 -0.48 -0.61 14.82
CA THR A 72 -0.16 -0.34 16.22
C THR A 72 1.33 -0.44 16.56
N ASP A 73 2.14 -1.14 15.75
CA ASP A 73 3.59 -1.26 15.98
C ASP A 73 4.28 0.11 15.83
N ILE A 74 3.74 0.98 14.97
CA ILE A 74 4.18 2.37 14.81
C ILE A 74 2.97 3.28 15.03
N PRO A 75 2.71 3.72 16.27
CA PRO A 75 1.56 4.56 16.59
C PRO A 75 1.53 5.86 15.79
N GLN A 76 0.33 6.41 15.54
CA GLN A 76 0.12 7.64 14.77
C GLN A 76 1.00 8.82 15.26
N ALA A 77 1.15 8.98 16.59
CA ALA A 77 2.02 10.00 17.18
C ALA A 77 3.49 9.85 16.76
N SER A 78 3.99 8.62 16.60
CA SER A 78 5.35 8.34 16.12
C SER A 78 5.49 8.64 14.62
N ARG A 79 4.46 8.31 13.82
CA ARG A 79 4.42 8.65 12.38
C ARG A 79 4.48 10.16 12.17
N PHE A 80 3.70 10.91 12.94
CA PHE A 80 3.76 12.38 12.93
C PHE A 80 5.14 12.92 13.32
N LEU A 81 5.82 12.29 14.29
CA LEU A 81 7.20 12.66 14.62
C LEU A 81 8.18 12.37 13.49
N PHE A 82 7.97 11.32 12.68
CA PHE A 82 8.79 11.03 11.50
C PHE A 82 8.59 12.02 10.35
N MET A 83 7.43 12.68 10.30
CA MET A 83 7.19 13.80 9.38
C MET A 83 7.99 15.04 9.78
N LYS A 84 8.16 15.29 11.08
CA LYS A 84 8.94 16.41 11.61
C LYS A 84 10.45 16.14 11.64
N ASN A 85 10.83 14.92 12.05
CA ASN A 85 12.21 14.49 12.20
C ASN A 85 12.48 13.29 11.31
N LYS A 86 13.14 13.56 10.18
CA LYS A 86 13.31 12.58 9.11
C LYS A 86 14.27 11.46 9.43
N VAL A 87 15.11 11.62 10.45
CA VAL A 87 16.11 10.63 10.84
C VAL A 87 16.10 10.44 12.35
N ARG A 88 16.02 9.18 12.79
CA ARG A 88 16.09 8.80 14.20
C ARG A 88 17.07 7.65 14.37
N MET A 89 17.97 7.78 15.34
CA MET A 89 18.94 6.74 15.69
C MET A 89 18.77 6.33 17.14
N ILE A 90 18.79 5.03 17.39
CA ILE A 90 18.90 4.42 18.71
C ILE A 90 20.17 3.58 18.67
N CYS A 91 21.17 3.98 19.45
CA CYS A 91 22.48 3.32 19.40
C CYS A 91 22.47 1.96 20.10
N ASP A 92 21.69 1.88 21.17
CA ASP A 92 21.54 0.72 22.04
C ASP A 92 20.18 0.85 22.75
N CYS A 93 19.25 -0.07 22.50
CA CYS A 93 17.95 -0.10 23.15
C CYS A 93 18.01 -0.63 24.60
N THR A 94 19.12 -1.26 24.99
CA THR A 94 19.33 -1.82 26.32
C THR A 94 20.02 -0.83 27.28
N ALA A 95 20.60 0.24 26.74
CA ALA A 95 21.26 1.27 27.53
C ALA A 95 20.24 2.06 28.39
N PRO A 96 20.51 2.26 29.70
CA PRO A 96 19.61 3.01 30.57
C PRO A 96 19.54 4.49 30.13
N PRO A 97 18.34 5.09 30.03
CA PRO A 97 18.20 6.48 29.64
C PRO A 97 18.74 7.41 30.75
N VAL A 98 19.29 8.56 30.34
CA VAL A 98 19.78 9.59 31.25
C VAL A 98 18.74 10.72 31.37
N ASN A 99 18.41 11.10 32.60
CA ASN A 99 17.45 12.16 32.87
C ASN A 99 18.01 13.55 32.49
N VAL A 100 17.17 14.37 31.87
CA VAL A 100 17.46 15.79 31.64
C VAL A 100 17.20 16.56 32.93
N ILE A 101 18.20 17.35 33.37
CA ILE A 101 18.04 18.23 34.53
C ILE A 101 17.41 19.54 34.05
N GLN A 102 16.18 19.80 34.47
CA GLN A 102 15.44 21.01 34.12
C GLN A 102 15.43 22.00 35.30
N ASP A 103 15.58 23.29 34.99
CA ASP A 103 15.43 24.36 35.98
C ASP A 103 13.96 24.43 36.46
N LYS A 104 13.76 24.52 37.78
CA LYS A 104 12.43 24.57 38.41
C LYS A 104 11.58 25.78 37.98
N ARG A 105 12.20 26.81 37.39
CA ARG A 105 11.50 28.00 36.86
C ARG A 105 10.70 27.70 35.58
N LEU A 106 11.02 26.62 34.87
CA LEU A 106 10.25 26.18 33.71
C LEU A 106 9.00 25.43 34.17
N ALA A 107 7.83 25.98 33.87
CA ALA A 107 6.54 25.43 34.29
C ALA A 107 6.20 24.08 33.62
N GLU A 108 6.69 23.86 32.39
CA GLU A 108 6.40 22.67 31.60
C GLU A 108 7.68 21.88 31.27
N PRO A 109 7.60 20.55 31.12
CA PRO A 109 8.73 19.74 30.68
C PRO A 109 9.26 20.17 29.29
N LEU A 110 10.57 20.10 29.10
CA LEU A 110 11.20 20.34 27.80
C LEU A 110 10.66 19.38 26.72
N ILE A 111 10.29 19.95 25.58
CA ILE A 111 9.85 19.18 24.42
C ILE A 111 11.07 18.75 23.60
N LEU A 112 11.41 17.45 23.68
CA LEU A 112 12.57 16.87 22.99
C LEU A 112 12.23 16.24 21.63
N SER A 113 11.08 16.56 21.05
CA SER A 113 10.62 15.97 19.79
C SER A 113 11.68 16.10 18.68
N GLY A 114 12.36 17.25 18.59
CA GLY A 114 13.44 17.53 17.63
C GLY A 114 14.85 17.06 18.03
N SER A 115 15.01 16.44 19.21
CA SER A 115 16.33 16.01 19.67
C SER A 115 16.76 14.70 19.01
N THR A 116 17.95 14.68 18.42
CA THR A 116 18.55 13.47 17.82
C THR A 116 18.99 12.43 18.85
N LEU A 117 19.03 12.79 20.14
CA LEU A 117 19.42 11.94 21.28
C LEU A 117 18.23 11.55 22.16
N ARG A 118 17.00 11.85 21.73
CA ARG A 118 15.80 11.51 22.49
C ARG A 118 15.71 10.00 22.73
N ALA A 119 15.60 9.60 23.99
CA ALA A 119 15.46 8.21 24.39
C ALA A 119 14.22 7.54 23.75
N PRO A 120 14.29 6.23 23.41
CA PRO A 120 13.11 5.48 23.02
C PRO A 120 12.14 5.31 24.18
N HIS A 121 10.85 5.19 23.85
CA HIS A 121 9.85 4.77 24.82
C HIS A 121 10.10 3.31 25.22
N GLY A 122 9.85 2.96 26.49
CA GLY A 122 10.16 1.62 27.03
C GLY A 122 9.53 0.47 26.25
N CYS A 123 8.28 0.62 25.78
CA CYS A 123 7.65 -0.41 24.96
C CYS A 123 8.41 -0.69 23.66
N HIS A 124 8.95 0.35 23.01
CA HIS A 124 9.70 0.20 21.77
C HIS A 124 11.10 -0.34 22.02
N ALA A 125 11.73 0.03 23.14
CA ALA A 125 13.00 -0.58 23.55
C ALA A 125 12.84 -2.10 23.79
N GLN A 126 11.76 -2.52 24.47
CA GLN A 126 11.45 -3.94 24.65
C GLN A 126 11.10 -4.64 23.34
N TYR A 127 10.33 -3.99 22.45
CA TYR A 127 10.04 -4.51 21.11
C TYR A 127 11.33 -4.79 20.32
N MET A 128 12.25 -3.82 20.31
CA MET A 128 13.57 -3.96 19.69
C MET A 128 14.36 -5.14 20.27
N ALA A 129 14.40 -5.27 21.60
CA ALA A 129 15.06 -6.39 22.27
C ALA A 129 14.44 -7.74 21.87
N ASN A 130 13.11 -7.84 21.81
CA ASN A 130 12.40 -9.07 21.40
C ASN A 130 12.71 -9.45 19.94
N MET A 131 12.89 -8.45 19.07
CA MET A 131 13.24 -8.62 17.66
C MET A 131 14.75 -8.88 17.43
N GLY A 132 15.57 -8.86 18.48
CA GLY A 132 17.03 -8.97 18.37
C GLY A 132 17.71 -7.75 17.72
N SER A 133 17.04 -6.60 17.66
CA SER A 133 17.58 -5.36 17.09
C SER A 133 18.09 -4.42 18.18
N ILE A 134 19.37 -4.55 18.55
CA ILE A 134 19.98 -3.74 19.62
C ILE A 134 20.13 -2.28 19.21
N ALA A 135 20.54 -2.01 17.97
CA ALA A 135 20.61 -0.66 17.43
C ALA A 135 19.67 -0.48 16.24
N SER A 136 19.17 0.74 16.06
CA SER A 136 18.29 1.09 14.95
C SER A 136 18.60 2.47 14.36
N LEU A 137 18.52 2.58 13.04
CA LEU A 137 18.48 3.84 12.30
C LEU A 137 17.25 3.82 11.42
N VAL A 138 16.32 4.73 11.68
CA VAL A 138 15.08 4.88 10.93
C VAL A 138 15.09 6.21 10.21
N MET A 139 14.68 6.19 8.95
CA MET A 139 14.59 7.38 8.12
C MET A 139 13.26 7.41 7.37
N SER A 140 12.60 8.57 7.33
CA SER A 140 11.28 8.69 6.71
C SER A 140 11.34 8.93 5.21
N VAL A 141 10.39 8.33 4.49
CA VAL A 141 10.14 8.55 3.08
C VAL A 141 8.78 9.24 2.97
N THR A 142 8.78 10.45 2.41
CA THR A 142 7.58 11.27 2.29
C THR A 142 7.31 11.58 0.84
N ILE A 143 6.08 11.40 0.40
CA ILE A 143 5.62 11.79 -0.93
C ILE A 143 4.65 12.96 -0.84
N ASN A 144 4.37 13.58 -1.98
CA ASN A 144 3.32 14.57 -2.07
C ASN A 144 1.97 13.83 -2.10
N GLU A 145 0.98 14.40 -1.45
CA GLU A 145 -0.40 13.93 -1.50
C GLU A 145 -1.21 15.02 -2.18
N ASP A 146 -1.85 14.68 -3.30
CA ASP A 146 -2.81 15.56 -3.96
C ASP A 146 -4.08 15.57 -3.11
N GLU A 147 -4.60 16.76 -2.79
CA GLU A 147 -5.94 16.85 -2.18
C GLU A 147 -6.96 16.28 -3.17
N GLU A 148 -7.74 15.27 -2.75
CA GLU A 148 -8.99 14.97 -3.44
C GLU A 148 -9.84 16.24 -3.40
N GLU A 149 -10.09 16.84 -4.57
CA GLU A 149 -10.81 18.11 -4.80
C GLU A 149 -12.07 18.23 -3.94
N THR A 150 -11.92 18.74 -2.72
CA THR A 150 -13.01 19.05 -1.79
C THR A 150 -12.85 20.47 -1.29
N GLY A 151 -12.95 21.42 -2.22
CA GLY A 151 -13.18 22.82 -1.90
C GLY A 151 -12.42 23.79 -2.79
N SER A 152 -13.16 24.52 -3.61
CA SER A 152 -12.72 25.77 -4.22
C SER A 152 -12.17 26.72 -3.14
N ASP A 153 -11.00 27.30 -3.42
CA ASP A 153 -10.27 28.30 -2.61
C ASP A 153 -9.51 27.81 -1.39
N ARG A 154 -8.43 27.03 -1.59
CA ARG A 154 -7.28 27.03 -0.66
C ARG A 154 -5.97 27.03 -1.44
N GLN A 155 -5.05 27.89 -1.01
CA GLN A 155 -3.65 27.89 -1.45
C GLN A 155 -3.14 26.44 -1.47
N GLN A 156 -2.57 26.00 -2.59
CA GLN A 156 -1.87 24.72 -2.74
C GLN A 156 -0.78 24.60 -1.66
N HIS A 157 -1.17 24.14 -0.47
CA HIS A 157 -0.22 23.64 0.50
C HIS A 157 0.00 22.19 0.10
N GLU A 158 1.16 21.88 -0.47
CA GLU A 158 1.60 20.49 -0.68
C GLU A 158 1.51 19.75 0.66
N VAL A 159 0.45 18.97 0.85
CA VAL A 159 0.34 18.07 1.99
C VAL A 159 1.30 16.93 1.72
N ARG A 160 2.21 16.68 2.66
CA ARG A 160 3.14 15.55 2.57
C ARG A 160 2.58 14.38 3.33
N LYS A 161 2.60 13.21 2.71
CA LYS A 161 2.25 11.93 3.32
C LYS A 161 3.50 11.14 3.69
N LEU A 162 3.44 10.42 4.80
CA LEU A 162 4.45 9.42 5.14
C LEU A 162 4.19 8.15 4.31
N TRP A 163 4.89 7.99 3.19
CA TRP A 163 4.76 6.79 2.34
C TRP A 163 5.33 5.54 3.02
N GLY A 164 6.45 5.71 3.72
CA GLY A 164 7.15 4.60 4.33
C GLY A 164 8.36 5.03 5.14
N LEU A 165 9.12 4.03 5.57
CA LEU A 165 10.35 4.18 6.33
C LEU A 165 11.46 3.32 5.69
N VAL A 166 12.69 3.81 5.77
CA VAL A 166 13.87 2.95 5.66
C VAL A 166 14.32 2.63 7.07
N VAL A 167 14.26 1.35 7.43
CA VAL A 167 14.53 0.87 8.79
C VAL A 167 15.78 0.00 8.77
N CYS A 168 16.78 0.40 9.56
CA CYS A 168 18.04 -0.33 9.69
C CYS A 168 18.12 -0.97 11.08
N HIS A 169 18.44 -2.26 11.17
CA HIS A 169 18.63 -3.00 12.43
C HIS A 169 20.04 -3.56 12.53
N HIS A 170 20.61 -3.49 13.73
CA HIS A 170 21.91 -4.09 14.05
C HIS A 170 21.78 -4.94 15.30
N THR A 171 22.47 -6.07 15.29
CA THR A 171 22.46 -7.07 16.37
C THR A 171 23.33 -6.66 17.57
N SER A 172 24.15 -5.63 17.43
CA SER A 172 24.96 -5.04 18.51
C SER A 172 24.77 -3.52 18.56
N PRO A 173 25.24 -2.84 19.64
CA PRO A 173 25.24 -1.39 19.67
C PRO A 173 25.95 -0.79 18.46
N ARG A 174 25.36 0.27 17.88
CA ARG A 174 25.91 0.92 16.68
C ARG A 174 25.65 2.42 16.70
N PHE A 175 26.72 3.17 16.48
CA PHE A 175 26.65 4.62 16.32
C PHE A 175 26.97 5.02 14.87
N VAL A 176 26.09 5.81 14.26
CA VAL A 176 26.33 6.42 12.94
C VAL A 176 26.61 7.91 13.11
N PRO A 177 27.80 8.40 12.69
CA PRO A 177 28.13 9.81 12.75
C PRO A 177 27.14 10.68 11.99
N PHE A 178 26.89 11.89 12.50
CA PHE A 178 25.96 12.85 11.88
C PHE A 178 26.20 13.10 10.39
N PRO A 179 27.44 13.29 9.88
CA PRO A 179 27.68 13.49 8.45
C PRO A 179 27.18 12.34 7.56
N LEU A 180 27.24 11.11 8.07
CA LEU A 180 26.77 9.92 7.36
C LEU A 180 25.24 9.80 7.42
N ARG A 181 24.63 10.11 8.57
CA ARG A 181 23.16 10.21 8.70
C ARG A 181 22.59 11.26 7.75
N TYR A 182 23.23 12.42 7.67
CA TYR A 182 22.84 13.49 6.75
C TYR A 182 23.02 13.10 5.27
N ALA A 183 24.05 12.30 4.95
CA ALA A 183 24.21 11.76 3.60
C ALA A 183 23.10 10.77 3.23
N CYS A 184 22.69 9.91 4.17
CA CYS A 184 21.56 8.99 3.96
C CYS A 184 20.23 9.74 3.85
N GLU A 185 20.02 10.77 4.67
CA GLU A 185 18.84 11.63 4.55
C GLU A 185 18.73 12.25 3.16
N PHE A 186 19.84 12.76 2.62
CA PHE A 186 19.87 13.32 1.26
C PHE A 186 19.62 12.26 0.18
N LEU A 187 20.17 11.05 0.34
CA LEU A 187 19.85 9.91 -0.54
C LEU A 187 18.34 9.62 -0.55
N LEU A 188 17.70 9.66 0.63
CA LEU A 188 16.28 9.40 0.78
C LEU A 188 15.40 10.53 0.24
N GLN A 189 15.89 11.78 0.23
CA GLN A 189 15.20 12.87 -0.46
C GLN A 189 15.15 12.61 -1.98
N VAL A 190 16.25 12.13 -2.58
CA VAL A 190 16.27 11.76 -4.00
C VAL A 190 15.35 10.57 -4.26
N PHE A 191 15.40 9.54 -3.41
CA PHE A 191 14.49 8.40 -3.49
C PHE A 191 13.03 8.81 -3.38
N SER A 192 12.69 9.73 -2.46
CA SER A 192 11.32 10.22 -2.27
C SER A 192 10.79 10.90 -3.52
N ILE A 193 11.61 11.68 -4.23
CA ILE A 193 11.23 12.31 -5.51
C ILE A 193 10.93 11.25 -6.57
N GLN A 194 11.74 10.19 -6.63
CA GLN A 194 11.52 9.11 -7.60
C GLN A 194 10.27 8.30 -7.28
N ILE A 195 10.07 7.90 -6.02
CA ILE A 195 8.85 7.21 -5.60
C ILE A 195 7.62 8.07 -5.88
N ASN A 196 7.67 9.37 -5.59
CA ASN A 196 6.57 10.28 -5.89
C ASN A 196 6.20 10.24 -7.39
N LYS A 197 7.20 10.31 -8.26
CA LYS A 197 7.00 10.17 -9.71
C LYS A 197 6.40 8.82 -10.10
N GLU A 198 6.87 7.72 -9.50
CA GLU A 198 6.33 6.38 -9.79
C GLU A 198 4.86 6.26 -9.36
N VAL A 199 4.52 6.78 -8.17
CA VAL A 199 3.15 6.81 -7.67
C VAL A 199 2.25 7.65 -8.57
N GLU A 200 2.71 8.83 -9.00
CA GLU A 200 1.98 9.68 -9.97
C GLU A 200 1.76 8.97 -11.31
N LEU A 201 2.76 8.23 -11.82
CA LEU A 201 2.64 7.46 -13.05
C LEU A 201 1.62 6.32 -12.92
N GLU A 202 1.58 5.63 -11.78
CA GLU A 202 0.57 4.61 -11.49
C GLU A 202 -0.83 5.21 -11.41
N ALA A 203 -0.97 6.37 -10.77
CA ALA A 203 -2.23 7.11 -10.70
C ALA A 203 -2.72 7.55 -12.10
N GLN A 204 -1.84 8.12 -12.92
CA GLN A 204 -2.14 8.49 -14.31
C GLN A 204 -2.51 7.28 -15.17
N ALA A 205 -1.83 6.14 -14.98
CA ALA A 205 -2.17 4.90 -15.67
C ALA A 205 -3.57 4.40 -15.29
N LYS A 206 -3.92 4.50 -13.99
CA LYS A 206 -5.25 4.18 -13.48
C LYS A 206 -6.31 5.12 -14.04
N GLU A 207 -6.08 6.44 -14.06
CA GLU A 207 -6.99 7.42 -14.64
C GLU A 207 -7.20 7.19 -16.14
N LYS A 208 -6.12 6.97 -16.89
CA LYS A 208 -6.19 6.62 -18.32
C LYS A 208 -6.97 5.33 -18.56
N HIS A 209 -6.83 4.36 -17.67
CA HIS A 209 -7.62 3.13 -17.72
C HIS A 209 -9.10 3.40 -17.45
N ILE A 210 -9.44 4.24 -16.47
CA ILE A 210 -10.81 4.67 -16.18
C ILE A 210 -11.42 5.40 -17.40
N LEU A 211 -10.71 6.37 -17.98
CA LEU A 211 -11.20 7.10 -19.16
C LEU A 211 -11.46 6.17 -20.35
N ARG A 212 -10.54 5.23 -20.63
CA ARG A 212 -10.73 4.21 -21.66
C ARG A 212 -11.97 3.35 -21.39
N THR A 213 -12.17 2.97 -20.12
CA THR A 213 -13.33 2.20 -19.65
C THR A 213 -14.63 3.00 -19.82
N GLN A 214 -14.63 4.30 -19.53
CA GLN A 214 -15.77 5.19 -19.75
C GLN A 214 -16.10 5.35 -21.24
N THR A 215 -15.11 5.56 -22.10
CA THR A 215 -15.31 5.60 -23.56
C THR A 215 -15.92 4.29 -24.04
N LEU A 216 -15.42 3.16 -23.54
CA LEU A 216 -15.98 1.83 -23.85
C LEU A 216 -17.45 1.74 -23.48
N LEU A 217 -17.81 2.15 -22.26
CA LEU A 217 -19.19 2.14 -21.77
C LEU A 217 -20.11 3.01 -22.64
N CYS A 218 -19.68 4.21 -23.02
CA CYS A 218 -20.45 5.09 -23.90
C CYS A 218 -20.72 4.42 -25.25
N ASP A 219 -19.70 3.83 -25.88
CA ASP A 219 -19.85 3.12 -27.15
C ASP A 219 -20.78 1.89 -27.03
N MET A 220 -20.75 1.21 -25.88
CA MET A 220 -21.62 0.07 -25.60
C MET A 220 -23.07 0.48 -25.36
N LEU A 221 -23.32 1.60 -24.68
CA LEU A 221 -24.66 2.14 -24.42
C LEU A 221 -25.36 2.62 -25.69
N LEU A 222 -24.62 3.01 -26.72
CA LEU A 222 -25.17 3.37 -28.03
C LEU A 222 -25.66 2.16 -28.85
N ARG A 223 -25.45 0.94 -28.36
CA ARG A 223 -25.93 -0.30 -29.00
C ARG A 223 -27.33 -0.65 -28.52
N ASP A 224 -27.94 -1.67 -29.13
CA ASP A 224 -29.18 -2.30 -28.65
C ASP A 224 -28.95 -3.06 -27.32
N ALA A 225 -28.79 -2.30 -26.24
CA ALA A 225 -28.55 -2.81 -24.89
C ALA A 225 -29.77 -3.57 -24.33
N PRO A 226 -29.57 -4.60 -23.48
CA PRO A 226 -28.29 -5.10 -22.98
C PRO A 226 -27.62 -6.16 -23.87
N ILE A 227 -28.29 -6.64 -24.92
CA ILE A 227 -27.79 -7.76 -25.75
C ILE A 227 -26.57 -7.33 -26.58
N GLY A 228 -26.61 -6.15 -27.21
CA GLY A 228 -25.50 -5.63 -28.01
C GLY A 228 -24.20 -5.37 -27.21
N ILE A 229 -24.31 -5.23 -25.88
CA ILE A 229 -23.19 -5.10 -24.94
C ILE A 229 -22.48 -6.46 -24.76
N PHE A 230 -23.22 -7.57 -24.82
CA PHE A 230 -22.68 -8.94 -24.69
C PHE A 230 -22.21 -9.55 -26.01
N THR A 231 -22.92 -9.28 -27.12
CA THR A 231 -22.68 -10.01 -28.37
C THR A 231 -21.63 -9.37 -29.29
N GLN A 232 -21.31 -8.09 -29.10
CA GLN A 232 -20.39 -7.36 -29.98
C GLN A 232 -19.10 -7.01 -29.24
N SER A 233 -17.98 -7.05 -29.95
CA SER A 233 -16.67 -6.67 -29.42
C SER A 233 -16.42 -5.17 -29.59
N PRO A 234 -15.84 -4.46 -28.61
CA PRO A 234 -15.54 -4.93 -27.25
C PRO A 234 -16.83 -5.18 -26.42
N ASN A 235 -16.78 -6.16 -25.51
CA ASN A 235 -17.90 -6.65 -24.70
C ASN A 235 -17.65 -6.44 -23.18
N VAL A 236 -18.56 -6.93 -22.32
CA VAL A 236 -18.46 -6.74 -20.85
C VAL A 236 -17.20 -7.30 -20.20
N THR A 237 -16.53 -8.30 -20.79
CA THR A 237 -15.28 -8.86 -20.26
C THR A 237 -14.08 -7.95 -20.53
N ASP A 238 -14.19 -7.01 -21.47
CA ASP A 238 -13.16 -6.00 -21.75
C ASP A 238 -13.23 -4.83 -20.75
N LEU A 239 -14.36 -4.69 -20.05
CA LEU A 239 -14.61 -3.61 -19.08
C LEU A 239 -13.94 -3.87 -17.72
N VAL A 240 -14.04 -5.11 -17.25
CA VAL A 240 -13.55 -5.53 -15.93
C VAL A 240 -12.70 -6.77 -16.12
N LYS A 241 -11.52 -6.82 -15.50
CA LYS A 241 -10.73 -8.05 -15.48
C LYS A 241 -11.55 -9.16 -14.81
N CYS A 242 -11.99 -10.14 -15.58
CA CYS A 242 -12.78 -11.28 -15.12
C CYS A 242 -12.41 -12.54 -15.90
N HIS A 243 -12.71 -13.71 -15.34
CA HIS A 243 -12.55 -14.98 -16.05
C HIS A 243 -13.81 -15.36 -16.84
N GLY A 244 -14.96 -14.78 -16.51
CA GLY A 244 -16.18 -14.86 -17.31
C GLY A 244 -17.23 -13.84 -16.91
N ALA A 245 -18.29 -13.78 -17.71
CA ALA A 245 -19.44 -12.89 -17.51
C ALA A 245 -20.72 -13.55 -18.00
N ALA A 246 -21.85 -13.20 -17.38
CA ALA A 246 -23.17 -13.70 -17.77
C ALA A 246 -24.24 -12.60 -17.79
N LEU A 247 -25.13 -12.65 -18.77
CA LEU A 247 -26.36 -11.85 -18.82
C LEU A 247 -27.55 -12.77 -18.66
N CYS A 248 -28.39 -12.50 -17.67
CA CYS A 248 -29.73 -13.04 -17.58
C CYS A 248 -30.69 -11.91 -17.97
N TYR A 249 -31.30 -12.01 -19.15
CA TYR A 249 -32.23 -10.98 -19.64
C TYR A 249 -33.44 -11.63 -20.32
N LYS A 250 -34.65 -11.26 -19.90
CA LYS A 250 -35.91 -11.81 -20.44
C LYS A 250 -35.93 -13.35 -20.45
N ASN A 251 -35.43 -13.97 -19.38
CA ASN A 251 -35.37 -15.43 -19.19
C ASN A 251 -34.46 -16.17 -20.20
N GLN A 252 -33.56 -15.46 -20.87
CA GLN A 252 -32.50 -15.99 -21.71
C GLN A 252 -31.13 -15.70 -21.07
N PHE A 253 -30.15 -16.54 -21.40
CA PHE A 253 -28.80 -16.49 -20.86
C PHE A 253 -27.78 -16.25 -21.97
N TRP A 254 -26.85 -15.33 -21.74
CA TRP A 254 -25.65 -15.16 -22.57
C TRP A 254 -24.44 -15.31 -21.67
N LEU A 255 -23.60 -16.30 -21.96
CA LEU A 255 -22.46 -16.68 -21.15
C LEU A 255 -21.16 -16.44 -21.93
N LEU A 256 -20.16 -15.85 -21.28
CA LEU A 256 -18.85 -15.56 -21.84
C LEU A 256 -17.76 -16.06 -20.88
N GLY A 257 -16.80 -16.82 -21.39
CA GLY A 257 -15.67 -17.31 -20.59
C GLY A 257 -16.07 -18.35 -19.55
N THR A 258 -15.43 -18.29 -18.38
CA THR A 258 -15.66 -19.21 -17.25
C THR A 258 -16.83 -18.71 -16.41
N THR A 259 -17.96 -19.40 -16.49
CA THR A 259 -19.18 -19.06 -15.76
C THR A 259 -19.77 -20.29 -15.08
N PRO A 260 -20.60 -20.11 -14.03
CA PRO A 260 -21.50 -21.17 -13.59
C PRO A 260 -22.46 -21.59 -14.72
N SER A 261 -23.07 -22.77 -14.58
CA SER A 261 -24.13 -23.24 -15.48
C SER A 261 -25.40 -22.37 -15.37
N GLU A 262 -26.27 -22.39 -16.38
CA GLU A 262 -27.54 -21.64 -16.33
C GLU A 262 -28.39 -21.98 -15.10
N SER A 263 -28.42 -23.23 -14.67
CA SER A 263 -29.12 -23.65 -13.44
C SER A 263 -28.51 -23.02 -12.18
N GLN A 264 -27.18 -22.94 -12.11
CA GLN A 264 -26.49 -22.31 -10.98
C GLN A 264 -26.68 -20.79 -11.00
N ILE A 265 -26.66 -20.15 -12.18
CA ILE A 265 -26.93 -18.72 -12.30
C ILE A 265 -28.36 -18.40 -11.85
N LYS A 266 -29.35 -19.23 -12.18
CA LYS A 266 -30.73 -19.07 -11.68
C LYS A 266 -30.81 -19.16 -10.17
N ASP A 267 -30.07 -20.10 -9.58
CA ASP A 267 -29.99 -20.25 -8.12
C ASP A 267 -29.35 -19.02 -7.46
N ILE A 268 -28.28 -18.47 -8.04
CA ILE A 268 -27.64 -17.22 -7.61
C ILE A 268 -28.62 -16.04 -7.72
N VAL A 269 -29.38 -15.92 -8.82
CA VAL A 269 -30.41 -14.87 -9.00
C VAL A 269 -31.48 -14.97 -7.91
N ALA A 270 -31.93 -16.19 -7.58
CA ALA A 270 -32.90 -16.40 -6.51
C ALA A 270 -32.35 -15.96 -5.15
N TRP A 271 -31.12 -16.36 -4.82
CA TRP A 271 -30.42 -15.94 -3.60
C TRP A 271 -30.26 -14.42 -3.51
N LEU A 272 -29.81 -13.76 -4.59
CA LEU A 272 -29.70 -12.29 -4.64
C LEU A 272 -31.06 -11.61 -4.46
N SER A 273 -32.13 -12.17 -5.02
CA SER A 273 -33.48 -11.62 -4.90
C SER A 273 -34.07 -11.78 -3.49
N GLU A 274 -33.67 -12.81 -2.75
CA GLU A 274 -34.18 -13.08 -1.41
C GLU A 274 -33.42 -12.27 -0.34
N TYR A 275 -32.09 -12.23 -0.42
CA TYR A 275 -31.24 -11.67 0.63
C TYR A 275 -30.67 -10.29 0.31
N HIS A 276 -30.69 -9.87 -0.97
CA HIS A 276 -30.07 -8.63 -1.45
C HIS A 276 -31.02 -7.76 -2.31
N ASP A 277 -32.34 -7.91 -2.16
CA ASP A 277 -33.32 -7.21 -3.02
C ASP A 277 -33.22 -5.67 -2.96
N GLY A 278 -32.79 -5.14 -1.80
CA GLY A 278 -32.67 -3.71 -1.53
C GLY A 278 -31.43 -3.03 -2.11
N SER A 279 -30.48 -3.77 -2.69
CA SER A 279 -29.30 -3.20 -3.35
C SER A 279 -29.41 -3.26 -4.88
N THR A 280 -28.69 -2.38 -5.56
CA THR A 280 -28.59 -2.37 -7.03
C THR A 280 -27.65 -3.47 -7.56
N GLY A 281 -26.99 -4.21 -6.67
CA GLY A 281 -26.02 -5.24 -7.00
C GLY A 281 -25.28 -5.76 -5.76
N LEU A 282 -24.33 -6.66 -5.99
CA LEU A 282 -23.43 -7.23 -4.98
C LEU A 282 -22.04 -7.42 -5.61
N SER A 283 -20.97 -7.10 -4.89
CA SER A 283 -19.61 -7.46 -5.25
C SER A 283 -18.96 -8.19 -4.08
N THR A 284 -18.39 -9.36 -4.33
CA THR A 284 -17.67 -10.16 -3.33
C THR A 284 -16.51 -10.91 -3.98
N ASP A 285 -15.41 -11.05 -3.24
CA ASP A 285 -14.27 -11.87 -3.64
C ASP A 285 -14.45 -13.36 -3.22
N SER A 286 -15.45 -13.65 -2.39
CA SER A 286 -15.82 -15.00 -1.95
C SER A 286 -17.34 -15.13 -1.81
N LEU A 287 -17.98 -15.88 -2.71
CA LEU A 287 -19.40 -16.21 -2.61
C LEU A 287 -19.73 -17.01 -1.35
N ALA A 288 -18.78 -17.83 -0.87
CA ALA A 288 -18.94 -18.59 0.37
C ALA A 288 -19.00 -17.66 1.59
N GLU A 289 -18.08 -16.70 1.71
CA GLU A 289 -18.08 -15.73 2.82
C GLU A 289 -19.23 -14.73 2.72
N ALA A 290 -19.69 -14.42 1.50
CA ALA A 290 -20.90 -13.64 1.28
C ALA A 290 -22.19 -14.37 1.70
N GLY A 291 -22.11 -15.65 2.03
CA GLY A 291 -23.24 -16.44 2.52
C GLY A 291 -24.09 -17.10 1.44
N TYR A 292 -23.59 -17.24 0.21
CA TYR A 292 -24.28 -18.00 -0.84
C TYR A 292 -24.22 -19.52 -0.55
N PRO A 293 -25.35 -20.20 -0.30
CA PRO A 293 -25.34 -21.60 0.12
C PRO A 293 -24.77 -22.57 -0.93
N GLY A 294 -24.94 -22.25 -2.22
CA GLY A 294 -24.48 -23.07 -3.34
C GLY A 294 -23.00 -22.89 -3.71
N ALA A 295 -22.23 -22.06 -2.97
CA ALA A 295 -20.87 -21.70 -3.34
C ALA A 295 -19.94 -22.91 -3.52
N SER A 296 -20.04 -23.92 -2.65
CA SER A 296 -19.23 -25.15 -2.74
C SER A 296 -19.45 -25.93 -4.04
N ALA A 297 -20.63 -25.83 -4.65
CA ALA A 297 -20.96 -26.53 -5.89
C ALA A 297 -20.44 -25.81 -7.15
N LEU A 298 -20.00 -24.55 -7.03
CA LEU A 298 -19.35 -23.80 -8.12
C LEU A 298 -17.90 -24.24 -8.35
N GLY A 299 -17.27 -24.82 -7.32
CA GLY A 299 -15.87 -25.25 -7.34
C GLY A 299 -14.89 -24.07 -7.35
N ASP A 300 -13.60 -24.38 -7.54
CA ASP A 300 -12.52 -23.39 -7.47
C ASP A 300 -12.47 -22.42 -8.66
N ALA A 301 -13.25 -22.68 -9.71
CA ALA A 301 -13.25 -21.91 -10.95
C ALA A 301 -14.04 -20.59 -10.86
N VAL A 302 -14.95 -20.48 -9.88
CA VAL A 302 -15.77 -19.27 -9.65
C VAL A 302 -15.92 -19.06 -8.14
N CYS A 303 -15.10 -18.16 -7.60
CA CYS A 303 -15.11 -17.82 -6.17
C CYS A 303 -15.60 -16.39 -5.96
N GLY A 304 -15.19 -15.46 -6.84
CA GLY A 304 -15.58 -14.06 -6.79
C GLY A 304 -16.71 -13.75 -7.77
N MET A 305 -17.57 -12.81 -7.39
CA MET A 305 -18.67 -12.35 -8.23
C MET A 305 -18.93 -10.87 -8.04
N ALA A 306 -19.13 -10.16 -9.16
CA ALA A 306 -19.84 -8.89 -9.19
C ALA A 306 -21.16 -9.07 -9.96
N ALA A 307 -22.28 -8.71 -9.37
CA ALA A 307 -23.61 -8.79 -9.94
C ALA A 307 -24.27 -7.41 -9.93
N ILE A 308 -24.86 -7.02 -11.05
CA ILE A 308 -25.66 -5.79 -11.20
C ILE A 308 -27.09 -6.18 -11.58
N LYS A 309 -28.04 -5.67 -10.83
CA LYS A 309 -29.48 -5.85 -11.08
C LYS A 309 -29.94 -4.80 -12.09
N ILE A 310 -30.45 -5.25 -13.24
CA ILE A 310 -31.02 -4.38 -14.28
C ILE A 310 -32.51 -4.16 -14.00
N THR A 311 -33.23 -5.24 -13.74
CA THR A 311 -34.63 -5.25 -13.30
C THR A 311 -34.80 -6.28 -12.19
N SER A 312 -36.01 -6.47 -11.64
CA SER A 312 -36.24 -7.52 -10.63
C SER A 312 -35.94 -8.95 -11.10
N LYS A 313 -35.81 -9.19 -12.41
CA LYS A 313 -35.56 -10.51 -12.99
C LYS A 313 -34.34 -10.58 -13.90
N ASP A 314 -33.76 -9.43 -14.22
CA ASP A 314 -32.66 -9.32 -15.16
C ASP A 314 -31.38 -8.88 -14.44
N TYR A 315 -30.30 -9.62 -14.68
CA TYR A 315 -29.02 -9.46 -13.99
C TYR A 315 -27.86 -9.57 -14.95
N MET A 316 -26.79 -8.84 -14.66
CA MET A 316 -25.51 -8.95 -15.32
C MET A 316 -24.45 -9.33 -14.29
N PHE A 317 -23.57 -10.26 -14.65
CA PHE A 317 -22.58 -10.86 -13.77
C PHE A 317 -21.18 -10.81 -14.37
N TRP A 318 -20.19 -10.65 -13.50
CA TRP A 318 -18.78 -10.94 -13.75
C TRP A 318 -18.28 -11.92 -12.70
N PHE A 319 -17.50 -12.91 -13.13
CA PHE A 319 -16.99 -13.99 -12.29
C PHE A 319 -15.46 -13.99 -12.29
N ARG A 320 -14.88 -14.31 -11.13
CA ARG A 320 -13.45 -14.51 -10.93
C ARG A 320 -13.16 -15.84 -10.26
#